data_AF-A0A7I8ENX7-F1
#
_entry.id   AF-A0A7I8ENX7-F1
#
_cell.length_a   1.000
_cell.length_b   1.000
_cell.length_c   1.000
_cell.angle_alpha   90.00
_cell.angle_beta   90.00
_cell.angle_gamma   90.00
#
_symmetry.space_group_name_H-M   'P 1'
#
loop_
_entity.id
_entity.type
_entity.pdbx_description
1 polymer ?
#
loop_
_entity_poly.entity_id
_entity_poly.type
_entity_poly.pdbx_seq_one_letter_code
_entity_poly.pdbx_strand_id
1 'polypeptide(L)'
;MAKATTTAKQALHYQPNQTHWFAEHQALFNRVVAFYFQVINAHEKLITLSNQDALTALEKLTHTTKANPDPIMPLHAIAEDIPALFRRAAINAALGSARSFFSQCAASRGMTSPAQRDRTRRRF
;
A
#
# COMPACT_ATOMS: atom_id res chain seq x y z
N MET A 1 6.56 -12.45 38.74
CA MET A 1 5.11 -12.18 38.88
C MET A 1 4.58 -11.71 37.54
N ALA A 2 3.57 -12.37 36.96
CA ALA A 2 3.01 -12.00 35.65
C ALA A 2 2.03 -10.82 35.79
N LYS A 3 2.16 -9.82 34.91
CA LYS A 3 1.32 -8.60 34.92
C LYS A 3 -0.06 -8.94 34.32
N ALA A 4 -1.14 -8.64 35.06
CA ALA A 4 -2.50 -8.88 34.58
C ALA A 4 -2.81 -8.03 33.33
N THR A 5 -3.26 -8.67 32.25
CA THR A 5 -3.68 -7.97 31.03
C THR A 5 -5.15 -7.58 31.18
N THR A 6 -5.43 -6.28 31.19
CA THR A 6 -6.81 -5.77 31.28
C THR A 6 -7.31 -5.45 29.87
N THR A 7 -8.43 -6.03 29.47
CA THR A 7 -9.06 -5.77 28.17
C THR A 7 -10.13 -4.69 28.32
N ALA A 8 -9.94 -3.55 27.67
CA ALA A 8 -10.97 -2.51 27.57
C ALA A 8 -11.81 -2.72 26.31
N LYS A 9 -13.14 -2.70 26.45
CA LYS A 9 -14.09 -2.72 25.33
C LYS A 9 -14.76 -1.36 25.26
N GLN A 10 -14.60 -0.66 24.14
CA GLN A 10 -15.25 0.63 23.90
C GLN A 10 -16.13 0.51 22.66
N ALA A 11 -17.41 0.82 22.81
CA ALA A 11 -18.31 0.95 21.67
C ALA A 11 -18.03 2.25 20.93
N LEU A 12 -17.68 2.17 19.65
CA LEU A 12 -17.55 3.35 18.80
C LEU A 12 -18.95 3.80 18.39
N HIS A 13 -19.40 4.92 18.92
CA HIS A 13 -20.65 5.55 18.51
C HIS A 13 -20.43 6.26 17.17
N TYR A 14 -20.80 5.57 16.09
CA TYR A 14 -20.83 6.14 14.76
C TYR A 14 -21.96 7.17 14.65
N GLN A 15 -21.62 8.44 14.46
CA GLN A 15 -22.63 9.47 14.21
C GLN A 15 -22.96 9.52 12.71
N PRO A 16 -24.25 9.42 12.32
CA PRO A 16 -24.65 9.44 10.91
C PRO A 16 -24.21 10.70 10.15
N ASN A 17 -24.06 11.83 10.84
CA ASN A 17 -23.57 13.09 10.26
C ASN A 17 -22.07 13.06 9.88
N GLN A 18 -21.29 12.10 10.40
CA GLN A 18 -19.87 11.91 10.06
C GLN A 18 -19.67 10.94 8.89
N THR A 19 -20.74 10.30 8.39
CA THR A 19 -20.68 9.31 7.30
C THR A 19 -20.00 9.88 6.05
N HIS A 20 -20.40 11.10 5.66
CA HIS A 20 -19.87 11.75 4.47
C HIS A 20 -18.38 12.07 4.63
N TRP A 21 -18.00 12.60 5.79
CA TRP A 21 -16.60 12.89 6.13
C TRP A 21 -15.72 11.63 6.04
N PHE A 22 -16.19 10.50 6.58
CA PHE A 22 -15.45 9.23 6.48
C PHE A 22 -15.30 8.75 5.03
N ALA A 23 -16.38 8.83 4.24
CA ALA A 23 -16.35 8.44 2.83
C ALA A 23 -15.37 9.31 2.02
N GLU A 24 -15.34 10.61 2.26
CA GLU A 24 -14.40 11.54 1.64
C GLU A 24 -12.94 11.23 2.02
N HIS A 25 -12.67 10.95 3.30
CA HIS A 25 -11.33 10.59 3.78
C HIS A 25 -10.87 9.25 3.20
N GLN A 26 -11.76 8.27 3.12
CA GLN A 26 -11.47 7.00 2.46
C GLN A 26 -11.18 7.19 0.98
N ALA A 27 -11.94 8.04 0.28
CA ALA A 27 -11.71 8.35 -1.12
C ALA A 27 -10.36 9.07 -1.33
N LEU A 28 -9.99 10.00 -0.45
CA LEU A 28 -8.65 10.62 -0.47
C LEU A 28 -7.56 9.56 -0.23
N PHE A 29 -7.73 8.70 0.76
CA PHE A 29 -6.77 7.65 1.08
C PHE A 29 -6.53 6.73 -0.11
N ASN A 30 -7.61 6.25 -0.75
CA ASN A 30 -7.54 5.38 -1.91
C ASN A 30 -6.82 6.05 -3.09
N ARG A 31 -7.05 7.35 -3.33
CA ARG A 31 -6.34 8.11 -4.38
C ARG A 31 -4.84 8.16 -4.11
N VAL A 32 -4.45 8.39 -2.87
CA VAL A 32 -3.04 8.45 -2.47
C VAL A 32 -2.38 7.06 -2.55
N VAL A 33 -3.08 6.00 -2.16
CA VAL A 33 -2.61 4.62 -2.33
C VAL A 33 -2.42 4.29 -3.81
N ALA A 34 -3.38 4.63 -4.67
CA ALA A 34 -3.29 4.40 -6.11
C ALA A 34 -2.09 5.12 -6.73
N PHE A 35 -1.82 6.34 -6.29
CA PHE A 35 -0.63 7.07 -6.68
C PHE A 35 0.67 6.37 -6.28
N TYR A 36 0.80 5.97 -5.00
CA TYR A 36 1.98 5.24 -4.57
C TYR A 36 2.16 3.91 -5.31
N PHE A 37 1.06 3.24 -5.67
CA PHE A 37 1.11 2.05 -6.51
C PHE A 37 1.67 2.35 -7.90
N GLN A 38 1.29 3.48 -8.52
CA GLN A 38 1.88 3.91 -9.80
C GLN A 38 3.37 4.22 -9.67
N VAL A 39 3.80 4.87 -8.60
CA VAL A 39 5.23 5.13 -8.31
C VAL A 39 5.99 3.80 -8.19
N ILE A 40 5.43 2.81 -7.49
CA ILE A 40 6.03 1.48 -7.33
C ILE A 40 6.14 0.76 -8.69
N ASN A 41 5.10 0.85 -9.53
CA ASN A 41 5.14 0.25 -10.88
C ASN A 41 6.19 0.93 -11.78
N ALA A 42 6.39 2.24 -11.67
CA ALA A 42 7.43 2.96 -12.41
C ALA A 42 8.85 2.60 -11.92
N HIS A 43 8.98 2.12 -10.68
CA HIS A 43 10.24 1.80 -10.03
C HIS A 43 10.22 0.41 -9.39
N GLU A 44 10.16 -0.64 -10.22
CA GLU A 44 10.00 -2.04 -9.74
C GLU A 44 11.04 -2.48 -8.70
N LYS A 45 12.25 -1.89 -8.72
CA LYS A 45 13.31 -2.14 -7.72
C LYS A 45 12.92 -1.78 -6.29
N LEU A 46 11.88 -0.97 -6.08
CA LEU A 46 11.38 -0.63 -4.74
C LEU A 46 10.75 -1.83 -4.03
N ILE A 47 10.25 -2.81 -4.78
CA ILE A 47 9.54 -3.97 -4.22
C ILE A 47 10.50 -4.92 -3.48
N THR A 48 11.75 -4.99 -3.95
CA THR A 48 12.80 -5.85 -3.39
C THR A 48 13.45 -5.27 -2.12
N LEU A 49 13.21 -4.00 -1.82
CA LEU A 49 13.74 -3.35 -0.63
C LEU A 49 13.03 -3.82 0.65
N SER A 50 13.69 -3.63 1.79
CA SER A 50 13.05 -3.77 3.11
C SER A 50 11.92 -2.74 3.27
N ASN A 51 11.00 -2.95 4.20
CA ASN A 51 9.88 -2.01 4.42
C ASN A 51 10.36 -0.59 4.79
N GLN A 52 11.37 -0.49 5.65
CA GLN A 52 11.91 0.82 6.06
C GLN A 52 12.60 1.53 4.90
N ASP A 53 13.37 0.79 4.09
CA ASP A 53 14.08 1.35 2.95
C ASP A 53 13.12 1.77 1.85
N ALA A 54 12.11 0.94 1.55
CA ALA A 54 11.07 1.24 0.58
C ALA A 54 10.26 2.49 0.99
N LEU A 55 9.92 2.62 2.27
CA LEU A 55 9.20 3.79 2.79
C LEU A 55 10.05 5.06 2.64
N THR A 56 11.32 4.99 3.03
CA THR A 56 12.25 6.13 2.92
C THR A 56 12.46 6.54 1.46
N ALA A 57 12.61 5.57 0.56
CA ALA A 57 12.78 5.81 -0.87
C ALA A 57 11.51 6.44 -1.48
N LEU A 58 10.33 5.91 -1.16
CA LEU A 58 9.05 6.44 -1.64
C LEU A 58 8.76 7.84 -1.09
N GLU A 59 9.07 8.12 0.17
CA GLU A 59 8.95 9.47 0.73
C GLU A 59 9.86 10.46 -0.02
N LYS A 60 11.11 10.08 -0.33
CA LYS A 60 12.04 10.91 -1.11
C LYS A 60 11.60 11.12 -2.56
N LEU A 61 10.98 10.12 -3.19
CA LEU A 61 10.52 10.24 -4.58
C LEU A 61 9.30 11.15 -4.72
N THR A 62 8.54 11.36 -3.65
CA THR A 62 7.18 11.92 -3.73
C THR A 62 6.92 13.16 -2.90
N HIS A 63 7.63 13.35 -1.79
CA HIS A 63 7.36 14.45 -0.87
C HIS A 63 8.39 15.58 -1.04
N THR A 64 7.85 16.77 -1.32
CA THR A 64 8.62 18.01 -1.33
C THR A 64 9.04 18.36 0.09
N THR A 65 10.33 18.53 0.32
CA THR A 65 10.89 19.03 1.58
C THR A 65 11.99 20.04 1.27
N LYS A 66 12.48 20.79 2.29
CA LYS A 66 13.63 21.70 2.10
C LYS A 66 14.86 21.00 1.52
N ALA A 67 15.05 19.71 1.79
CA ALA A 67 16.15 18.91 1.29
C ALA A 67 15.86 18.22 -0.06
N ASN A 68 14.61 18.28 -0.52
CA ASN A 68 14.14 17.67 -1.77
C ASN A 68 13.07 18.58 -2.39
N PRO A 69 13.47 19.70 -3.03
CA PRO A 69 12.53 20.69 -3.54
C PRO A 69 11.71 20.15 -4.73
N ASP A 70 12.32 19.32 -5.58
CA ASP A 70 11.74 18.84 -6.84
C ASP A 70 11.68 17.30 -6.89
N PRO A 71 10.70 16.67 -6.20
CA PRO A 71 10.49 15.23 -6.30
C PRO A 71 10.09 14.81 -7.72
N ILE A 72 10.57 13.65 -8.16
CA ILE A 72 10.35 13.11 -9.52
C ILE A 72 8.85 12.85 -9.78
N MET A 73 8.14 12.35 -8.77
CA MET A 73 6.69 12.11 -8.84
C MET A 73 6.01 12.85 -7.70
N PRO A 74 5.67 14.14 -7.86
CA PRO A 74 5.17 14.94 -6.76
C PRO A 74 3.80 14.50 -6.27
N LEU A 75 3.67 14.28 -4.96
CA LEU A 75 2.39 13.97 -4.31
C LEU A 75 1.46 15.19 -4.23
N HIS A 76 2.02 16.41 -4.28
CA HIS A 76 1.24 17.65 -4.18
C HIS A 76 0.20 17.80 -5.30
N ALA A 77 0.37 17.10 -6.42
CA ALA A 77 -0.61 17.04 -7.50
C ALA A 77 -1.96 16.42 -7.08
N ILE A 78 -2.00 15.67 -5.96
CA ILE A 78 -3.21 15.03 -5.43
C ILE A 78 -3.82 15.84 -4.29
N ALA A 79 -2.98 16.26 -3.35
CA ALA A 79 -3.36 17.16 -2.27
C ALA A 79 -2.11 17.87 -1.72
N GLU A 80 -2.27 19.15 -1.40
CA GLU A 80 -1.17 20.05 -1.05
C GLU A 80 -0.48 19.68 0.28
N ASP A 81 -1.25 19.30 1.30
CA ASP A 81 -0.72 19.03 2.64
C ASP A 81 -1.28 17.73 3.24
N ILE A 82 -0.69 16.61 2.84
CA ILE A 82 -1.07 15.29 3.36
C ILE A 82 -0.24 14.99 4.62
N PRO A 83 -0.83 14.71 5.79
CA PRO A 83 -0.09 14.43 7.01
C PRO A 83 0.90 13.26 6.87
N ALA A 84 2.04 13.33 7.56
CA ALA A 84 3.10 12.33 7.44
C ALA A 84 2.65 10.88 7.73
N LEU A 85 1.86 10.67 8.79
CA LEU A 85 1.33 9.34 9.12
C LEU A 85 0.34 8.83 8.07
N PHE A 86 -0.43 9.73 7.45
CA PHE A 86 -1.35 9.38 6.37
C PHE A 86 -0.57 8.89 5.15
N ARG A 87 0.50 9.60 4.76
CA ARG A 87 1.38 9.17 3.66
C ARG A 87 1.99 7.80 3.94
N ARG A 88 2.51 7.58 5.15
CA ARG A 88 3.10 6.29 5.56
C ARG A 88 2.10 5.13 5.53
N ALA A 89 0.87 5.38 6.00
CA ALA A 89 -0.20 4.39 5.92
C ALA A 89 -0.51 4.05 4.46
N ALA A 90 -0.58 5.05 3.59
CA ALA A 90 -0.84 4.84 2.16
C ALA A 90 0.31 4.11 1.45
N ILE A 91 1.57 4.44 1.77
CA ILE A 91 2.77 3.75 1.26
C ILE A 91 2.73 2.26 1.63
N ASN A 92 2.45 1.95 2.90
CA ASN A 92 2.39 0.56 3.37
C ASN A 92 1.25 -0.22 2.69
N ALA A 93 0.08 0.40 2.54
CA ALA A 93 -1.03 -0.20 1.81
C ALA A 93 -0.64 -0.49 0.35
N ALA A 94 -0.04 0.50 -0.33
CA ALA A 94 0.41 0.34 -1.72
C ALA A 94 1.49 -0.74 -1.87
N LEU A 95 2.48 -0.79 -0.98
CA LEU A 95 3.53 -1.83 -0.98
C LEU A 95 2.95 -3.23 -0.76
N GLY A 96 2.00 -3.37 0.17
CA GLY A 96 1.30 -4.63 0.42
C GLY A 96 0.55 -5.11 -0.82
N SER A 97 -0.25 -4.23 -1.42
CA SER A 97 -0.98 -4.51 -2.65
C SER A 97 -0.04 -4.85 -3.82
N ALA A 98 1.04 -4.09 -4.01
CA ALA A 98 2.03 -4.33 -5.05
C ALA A 98 2.68 -5.70 -4.89
N ARG A 99 3.23 -6.01 -3.71
CA ARG A 99 3.88 -7.31 -3.47
C ARG A 99 2.93 -8.49 -3.68
N SER A 100 1.68 -8.38 -3.25
CA SER A 100 0.66 -9.41 -3.49
C SER A 100 0.37 -9.55 -4.99
N PHE A 101 0.27 -8.44 -5.71
CA PHE A 101 0.05 -8.44 -7.15
C PHE A 101 1.21 -9.09 -7.92
N PHE A 102 2.45 -8.69 -7.62
CA PHE A 102 3.64 -9.21 -8.29
C PHE A 102 3.90 -10.68 -7.96
N SER A 103 3.66 -11.12 -6.72
CA SER A 103 3.78 -12.54 -6.35
C SER A 103 2.75 -13.40 -7.10
N GLN A 104 1.51 -12.91 -7.22
CA GLN A 104 0.45 -13.63 -7.93
C GLN A 104 0.64 -13.62 -9.45
N CYS A 105 1.19 -12.54 -10.02
CA CYS A 105 1.59 -12.50 -11.43
C CYS A 105 2.77 -13.42 -11.74
N ALA A 106 3.75 -13.56 -10.82
CA ALA A 106 4.84 -14.51 -10.98
C ALA A 106 4.33 -15.97 -10.92
N ALA A 107 3.44 -16.27 -9.96
CA ALA A 107 2.80 -17.57 -9.84
C ALA A 107 1.98 -17.94 -11.09
N SER A 108 1.21 -16.99 -11.63
CA SER A 108 0.37 -17.19 -12.82
C SER A 108 1.20 -17.34 -14.11
N ARG A 109 2.38 -16.71 -14.19
CA ARG A 109 3.33 -16.87 -15.31
C ARG A 109 4.10 -18.20 -15.28
N GLY A 110 4.28 -18.80 -14.10
CA GLY A 110 4.81 -20.15 -13.93
C GLY A 110 3.76 -21.27 -14.07
N MET A 111 2.47 -20.90 -14.10
CA MET A 111 1.37 -21.83 -14.37
C MET A 111 1.19 -21.98 -15.88
N THR A 112 1.80 -23.01 -16.47
CA THR A 112 1.28 -23.57 -17.72
C THR A 112 -0.21 -23.87 -17.51
N SER A 113 -1.03 -23.52 -18.50
CA SER A 113 -2.50 -23.65 -18.52
C SER A 113 -3.00 -24.89 -17.77
N PRO A 114 -4.11 -24.83 -17.00
CA PRO A 114 -4.65 -25.98 -16.27
C PRO A 114 -4.83 -27.26 -17.12
N ALA A 115 -4.92 -27.14 -18.45
CA ALA A 115 -4.90 -28.25 -19.40
C ALA A 115 -3.61 -29.11 -19.37
N GLN A 116 -2.47 -28.56 -18.91
CA GLN A 116 -1.19 -29.26 -18.81
C GLN A 116 -1.05 -30.03 -17.48
N ARG A 117 -1.74 -29.59 -16.40
CA ARG A 117 -1.67 -30.22 -15.07
C ARG A 117 -2.50 -31.50 -14.95
N ASP A 118 -3.55 -31.66 -15.76
CA ASP A 118 -4.38 -32.88 -15.74
C ASP A 118 -3.74 -34.05 -16.52
N ARG A 119 -2.84 -33.75 -17.47
CA ARG A 119 -2.11 -34.80 -18.23
C ARG A 119 -1.01 -35.48 -17.41
N THR A 120 -0.42 -34.80 -16.43
CA THR A 120 0.64 -35.36 -15.57
C THR A 120 0.12 -36.16 -14.38
N ARG A 121 -1.15 -35.97 -13.97
CA ARG A 121 -1.77 -36.75 -12.88
C ARG A 121 -2.40 -38.07 -13.32
N ARG A 122 -2.63 -38.28 -14.62
CA ARG A 122 -3.19 -39.53 -15.18
C ARG A 122 -2.13 -40.53 -15.66
N ARG A 123 -0.86 -40.34 -15.29
CA ARG A 123 0.24 -41.26 -15.60
C ARG A 123 0.88 -41.80 -14.32
N PHE A 124 0.04 -42.33 -13.42
CA PHE A 124 0.42 -43.30 -12.39
C PHE A 124 -0.80 -44.17 -12.11
#